data_AF-A0A0Q7TIF4-F1
#
_entry.id   AF-A0A0Q7TIF4-F1
#
_cell.length_a   1.000
_cell.length_b   1.000
_cell.length_c   1.000
_cell.angle_alpha   90.00
_cell.angle_beta   90.00
_cell.angle_gamma   90.00
#
_symmetry.space_group_name_H-M   'P 1'
#
loop_
_entity.id
_entity.type
_entity.pdbx_description
1 polymer ?
#
loop_
_entity_poly.entity_id
_entity_poly.type
_entity_poly.pdbx_seq_one_letter_code
_entity_poly.pdbx_strand_id
1 'polypeptide(L)' 'MANEPTLSRDELDDRIAILRDNIRQLTEQAAAFSGAADEERAANRIAEQQDELDRLVAQRDKLGKK' A
#
# COMPACT_ATOMS: atom_id res chain seq x y z
N MET A 1 -2.60 23.70 -4.35
CA MET A 1 -1.76 22.49 -4.30
C MET A 1 -1.58 22.16 -2.84
N ALA A 2 -2.24 21.10 -2.35
CA ALA A 2 -2.15 20.73 -0.94
C ALA A 2 -0.70 20.35 -0.64
N ASN A 3 -0.12 21.02 0.33
CA ASN A 3 1.23 20.76 0.80
C ASN A 3 1.20 19.42 1.53
N GLU A 4 1.31 18.30 0.81
CA GLU A 4 1.49 16.99 1.43
C GLU A 4 2.77 17.09 2.28
N PRO A 5 2.68 16.97 3.62
CA PRO A 5 3.85 17.09 4.46
C PRO A 5 4.87 16.03 4.00
N THR A 6 6.11 16.47 3.80
CA THR A 6 7.19 15.53 3.47
C THR A 6 7.37 14.63 4.68
N LEU A 7 6.96 13.37 4.55
CA LEU A 7 7.08 12.38 5.61
C LEU A 7 8.55 12.13 5.93
N SER A 8 8.84 11.98 7.22
CA SER A 8 10.12 11.46 7.69
C SER A 8 10.32 10.01 7.27
N ARG A 9 11.55 9.51 7.38
CA ARG A 9 11.88 8.12 7.04
C ARG A 9 11.10 7.13 7.90
N ASP A 10 11.00 7.38 9.20
CA ASP A 10 10.29 6.51 10.13
C ASP A 10 8.78 6.49 9.82
N GLU A 11 8.18 7.66 9.53
CA GLU A 11 6.77 7.73 9.12
C GLU A 11 6.50 6.99 7.79
N LEU A 12 7.47 6.99 6.87
CA LEU A 12 7.36 6.22 5.62
C LEU A 12 7.45 4.72 5.90
N ASP A 13 8.39 4.28 6.74
CA ASP A 13 8.55 2.87 7.08
C ASP A 13 7.31 2.33 7.81
N ASP A 14 6.71 3.10 8.72
CA ASP A 14 5.45 2.76 9.39
C ASP A 14 4.28 2.60 8.40
N ARG A 15 4.10 3.56 7.49
CA ARG A 15 3.04 3.50 6.47
C ARG A 15 3.24 2.35 5.48
N ILE A 16 4.48 2.10 5.08
CA ILE A 16 4.86 0.96 4.24
C ILE A 16 4.51 -0.36 4.94
N ALA A 17 4.78 -0.48 6.25
CA ALA A 17 4.43 -1.67 7.01
C ALA A 17 2.91 -1.88 7.06
N ILE A 18 2.14 -0.81 7.30
CA ILE A 18 0.67 -0.84 7.32
C ILE A 18 0.11 -1.29 5.95
N LEU A 19 0.57 -0.70 4.85
CA LEU A 19 0.10 -1.05 3.51
C LEU A 19 0.41 -2.52 3.15
N ARG A 20 1.60 -3.00 3.51
CA ARG A 20 1.97 -4.41 3.29
C ARG A 20 1.07 -5.35 4.07
N ASP A 21 0.75 -5.03 5.33
CA ASP A 21 -0.15 -5.85 6.13
C ASP A 21 -1.58 -5.83 5.56
N ASN A 22 -2.07 -4.68 5.13
CA ASN A 22 -3.39 -4.57 4.50
C ASN A 22 -3.47 -5.38 3.20
N ILE A 23 -2.46 -5.32 2.33
CA ILE A 23 -2.41 -6.12 1.09
C ILE A 23 -2.45 -7.61 1.41
N ARG A 24 -1.69 -8.06 2.42
CA ARG A 24 -1.70 -9.44 2.90
C ARG A 24 -3.11 -9.85 3.37
N GLN A 25 -3.73 -9.07 4.25
CA GLN A 25 -5.06 -9.33 4.76
C GLN A 25 -6.13 -9.37 3.65
N LEU A 26 -6.05 -8.48 2.66
CA LEU A 26 -6.97 -8.48 1.51
C LEU A 26 -6.77 -9.70 0.62
N THR A 27 -5.52 -10.13 0.42
CA THR A 27 -5.21 -11.34 -0.35
C THR A 27 -5.78 -12.58 0.35
N GLU A 28 -5.62 -12.66 1.68
CA GLU A 28 -6.21 -13.74 2.50
C GLU A 28 -7.74 -13.73 2.45
N GLN A 29 -8.37 -12.56 2.53
CA GLN A 29 -9.83 -12.42 2.41
C GLN A 29 -10.33 -12.81 1.01
N ALA A 30 -9.66 -12.38 -0.05
CA ALA A 30 -10.00 -12.72 -1.43
C ALA A 30 -9.90 -14.24 -1.67
N ALA A 31 -8.92 -14.90 -1.06
CA ALA A 31 -8.80 -16.36 -1.11
C ALA A 31 -9.89 -17.09 -0.30
N ALA A 32 -10.40 -16.48 0.78
CA ALA A 32 -11.43 -17.06 1.64
C ALA A 32 -12.85 -16.88 1.09
N PHE A 33 -13.14 -15.76 0.42
CA PHE A 33 -14.43 -15.45 -0.18
C PHE A 33 -14.36 -15.63 -1.70
N SER A 34 -14.64 -16.84 -2.20
CA SER A 34 -14.63 -17.14 -3.64
C SER A 34 -15.96 -16.75 -4.29
N GLY A 35 -15.94 -15.70 -5.11
CA GLY A 35 -17.08 -15.21 -5.88
C GLY A 35 -16.64 -14.08 -6.80
N ALA A 36 -16.99 -14.15 -8.09
CA ALA A 36 -16.40 -13.29 -9.13
C ALA A 36 -16.48 -11.76 -8.83
N ALA A 37 -17.58 -11.31 -8.23
CA ALA A 37 -17.76 -9.89 -7.87
C ALA A 37 -16.96 -9.47 -6.63
N ASP A 38 -16.70 -10.41 -5.70
CA ASP A 38 -15.85 -10.18 -4.53
C ASP A 38 -14.36 -10.19 -4.92
N GLU A 39 -13.99 -11.07 -5.85
CA GLU A 39 -12.63 -11.18 -6.40
C GLU A 39 -12.22 -9.91 -7.16
N GLU A 40 -13.07 -9.36 -8.03
CA GLU A 40 -12.77 -8.12 -8.77
C GLU A 40 -12.62 -6.91 -7.83
N ARG A 41 -13.50 -6.78 -6.83
CA ARG A 41 -13.40 -5.71 -5.82
C ARG A 41 -12.12 -5.83 -5.00
N ALA A 42 -11.78 -7.03 -4.56
CA ALA A 42 -10.56 -7.26 -3.81
C ALA A 42 -9.31 -6.98 -4.66
N ALA A 43 -9.30 -7.42 -5.92
CA ALA A 43 -8.20 -7.16 -6.85
C ALA A 43 -7.99 -5.66 -7.08
N ASN A 44 -9.06 -4.89 -7.30
CA ASN A 44 -8.98 -3.44 -7.47
C ASN A 44 -8.39 -2.76 -6.24
N ARG A 45 -8.83 -3.14 -5.03
CA ARG A 45 -8.33 -2.55 -3.79
C ARG A 45 -6.88 -2.96 -3.45
N ILE A 46 -6.47 -4.16 -3.86
CA ILE A 46 -5.07 -4.60 -3.77
C ILE A 46 -4.21 -3.75 -4.71
N ALA A 47 -4.67 -3.53 -5.95
CA ALA A 47 -3.95 -2.71 -6.93
C ALA A 47 -3.76 -1.26 -6.44
N GLU A 48 -4.80 -0.63 -5.91
CA GLU A 48 -4.73 0.73 -5.35
C GLU A 48 -3.68 0.83 -4.22
N GLN A 49 -3.65 -0.16 -3.32
CA GLN A 49 -2.69 -0.16 -2.22
C GLN A 49 -1.27 -0.50 -2.66
N GLN A 50 -1.11 -1.32 -3.71
CA GLN A 50 0.19 -1.59 -4.29
C GLN A 50 0.77 -0.32 -4.96
N ASP A 51 -0.06 0.44 -5.67
CA ASP A 51 0.35 1.72 -6.25
C ASP A 51 0.79 2.73 -5.17
N GLU A 52 0.08 2.79 -4.05
CA GLU A 52 0.48 3.63 -2.91
C GLU A 52 1.79 3.13 -2.28
N LEU A 53 1.92 1.83 -2.07
CA LEU A 53 3.12 1.21 -1.51
C LEU A 53 4.36 1.53 -2.37
N ASP A 54 4.24 1.41 -3.69
CA ASP A 54 5.33 1.70 -4.63
C ASP A 54 5.74 3.17 -4.57
N ARG A 55 4.78 4.10 -4.45
CA ARG A 55 5.05 5.53 -4.29
C ARG A 55 5.81 5.82 -2.99
N LEU A 56 5.38 5.24 -1.86
CA LEU A 56 6.01 5.46 -0.56
C LEU A 56 7.42 4.84 -0.49
N VAL A 57 7.60 3.65 -1.06
CA VAL A 57 8.92 3.01 -1.20
C VAL A 57 9.86 3.90 -2.01
N ALA A 58 9.41 4.41 -3.16
CA ALA A 58 10.21 5.31 -3.99
C ALA A 58 10.56 6.62 -3.25
N GLN A 59 9.65 7.16 -2.43
CA GLN A 59 9.91 8.33 -1.60
C GLN A 59 10.97 8.05 -0.53
N ARG A 60 10.84 6.93 0.19
CA ARG A 60 11.81 6.51 1.22
C ARG A 60 13.20 6.27 0.63
N ASP A 61 13.28 5.62 -0.51
CA ASP A 61 14.56 5.34 -1.17
C ASP A 61 15.26 6.62 -1.64
N LYS A 62 14.51 7.67 -1.99
CA LYS A 62 15.07 9.00 -2.28
C LYS A 62 15.62 9.69 -1.02
N LEU A 63 15.00 9.48 0.14
CA LEU A 63 15.50 9.99 1.42
C LEU A 63 16.81 9.31 1.86
N GLY A 64 16.97 8.01 1.56
CA GLY A 64 18.17 7.24 1.90
C GLY A 64 19.38 7.43 0.99
N LYS A 65 19.23 8.13 -0.14
CA LYS A 65 20.31 8.45 -1.10
C LYS A 65 20.97 9.82 -0.86
N LYS A 66 20.64 10.50 0.24
CA LYS A 66 21.21 11.78 0.64
C LYS A 66 22.39 11.63 1.58
#